data_AF-A0A0A0NRB8-F1
#
_entry.id   AF-A0A0A0NRB8-F1
#
_cell.length_a   1.000
_cell.length_b   1.000
_cell.length_c   1.000
_cell.angle_alpha   90.00
_cell.angle_beta   90.00
_cell.angle_gamma   90.00
#
_symmetry.space_group_name_H-M   'P 1'
#
loop_
_entity.id
_entity.type
_entity.pdbx_description
1 polymer ?
#
loop_
_entity_poly.entity_id
_entity_poly.type
_entity_poly.pdbx_seq_one_letter_code
_entity_poly.pdbx_strand_id
1 'polypeptide(L)'
;MVRAGRLVTAAVAAAAALLPLGVLAAPAHADDEACVEYLAGQGQDDDAIQEACEAGAAGNGPECLSTLVAQGIAPSRAAQACALAGRPSDDAAPRSLDRLQG
;
A
#
# COMPACT_ATOMS: atom_id res chain seq x y z
N MET A 1 61.87 32.20 6.36
CA MET A 1 61.07 31.01 6.04
C MET A 1 61.48 29.88 7.00
N VAL A 2 60.70 29.65 8.08
CA VAL A 2 60.78 28.42 8.91
C VAL A 2 59.35 28.11 9.37
N ARG A 3 58.97 26.84 9.22
CA ARG A 3 57.66 26.24 9.42
C ARG A 3 57.39 25.92 10.90
N ALA A 4 56.10 25.66 11.14
CA ALA A 4 55.57 24.60 12.02
C ALA A 4 55.10 25.01 13.42
N GLY A 5 53.78 25.15 13.53
CA GLY A 5 53.02 24.82 14.73
C GLY A 5 51.73 24.12 14.27
N ARG A 6 51.81 22.82 14.03
CA ARG A 6 50.63 21.98 13.71
C ARG A 6 49.90 21.70 15.02
N LEU A 7 48.75 22.32 15.23
CA LEU A 7 47.79 21.88 16.24
C LEU A 7 46.67 21.10 15.55
N VAL A 8 46.60 19.84 15.95
CA VAL A 8 45.57 18.86 15.62
C VAL A 8 44.32 19.22 16.40
N THR A 9 43.20 19.43 15.70
CA THR A 9 41.87 19.22 16.26
C THR A 9 41.06 18.46 15.23
N ALA A 10 41.00 17.15 15.43
CA ALA A 10 40.02 16.28 14.81
C ALA A 10 38.63 16.70 15.32
N ALA A 11 37.72 17.06 14.40
CA ALA A 11 36.31 17.12 14.68
C ALA A 11 35.60 16.30 13.59
N VAL A 12 35.47 15.01 13.88
CA VAL A 12 34.51 14.14 13.19
C VAL A 12 33.13 14.60 13.67
N ALA A 13 32.47 15.46 12.91
CA ALA A 13 31.07 15.77 13.14
C ALA A 13 30.23 14.76 12.36
N ALA A 14 29.64 13.84 13.10
CA ALA A 14 28.79 12.76 12.63
C ALA A 14 27.62 13.27 11.78
N ALA A 15 27.34 12.53 10.71
CA ALA A 15 26.11 12.63 9.96
C ALA A 15 24.91 12.36 10.88
N ALA A 16 23.96 13.29 10.91
CA ALA A 16 22.60 13.04 11.39
C ALA A 16 21.64 13.50 10.29
N ALA A 17 21.48 12.65 9.29
CA ALA A 17 20.30 12.69 8.44
C ALA A 17 19.10 12.34 9.32
N LEU A 18 18.21 13.29 9.59
CA LEU A 18 16.87 13.01 10.10
C LEU A 18 15.88 13.67 9.15
N LEU A 19 15.65 12.90 8.07
CA LEU A 19 14.57 12.98 7.11
C LEU A 19 13.19 12.86 7.81
N PRO A 20 12.11 13.23 7.12
CA PRO A 20 10.94 13.90 7.67
C PRO A 20 10.10 12.98 8.55
N LEU A 21 9.27 13.60 9.38
CA LEU A 21 8.14 13.01 10.11
C LEU A 21 7.18 12.32 9.13
N GLY A 22 7.56 11.14 8.65
CA GLY A 22 6.72 10.22 7.91
C GLY A 22 5.80 9.51 8.88
N VAL A 23 4.67 10.13 9.18
CA VAL A 23 3.49 9.40 9.65
C VAL A 23 2.44 9.55 8.56
N LEU A 24 2.65 8.82 7.47
CA LEU A 24 1.52 8.31 6.70
C LEU A 24 1.16 7.00 7.39
N ALA A 25 0.13 7.04 8.23
CA ALA A 25 -0.61 5.84 8.56
C ALA A 25 -1.25 5.38 7.25
N ALA A 26 -0.55 4.52 6.50
CA ALA A 26 -1.15 3.75 5.42
C ALA A 26 -2.25 2.86 6.05
N PRO A 27 -3.40 2.73 5.40
CA PRO A 27 -4.65 2.32 6.02
C PRO A 27 -4.55 0.89 6.58
N ALA A 28 -5.21 0.67 7.72
CA ALA A 28 -5.25 -0.63 8.40
C ALA A 28 -6.35 -1.55 7.86
N HIS A 29 -6.85 -1.29 6.66
CA HIS A 29 -7.95 -2.00 6.02
C HIS A 29 -7.47 -2.42 4.62
N ALA A 30 -7.77 -3.66 4.22
CA ALA A 30 -7.37 -4.22 2.94
C ALA A 30 -7.69 -3.25 1.79
N ASP A 31 -6.78 -3.11 0.82
CA ASP A 31 -6.95 -2.10 -0.22
C ASP A 31 -7.92 -2.62 -1.29
N ASP A 32 -9.03 -1.90 -1.45
CA ASP A 32 -10.00 -2.05 -2.54
C ASP A 32 -9.41 -1.69 -3.92
N GLU A 33 -8.27 -0.99 -3.94
CA GLU A 33 -7.57 -0.49 -5.12
C GLU A 33 -7.25 -1.60 -6.13
N ALA A 34 -6.79 -2.76 -5.68
CA ALA A 34 -6.49 -3.89 -6.58
C ALA A 34 -7.75 -4.44 -7.28
N CYS A 35 -8.92 -4.33 -6.63
CA CYS A 35 -10.19 -4.71 -7.21
C CYS A 35 -10.65 -3.67 -8.24
N VAL A 36 -10.52 -2.39 -7.91
CA VAL A 36 -10.88 -1.27 -8.80
C VAL A 36 -9.99 -1.28 -10.05
N GLU A 37 -8.67 -1.34 -9.91
CA GLU A 37 -7.73 -1.37 -11.05
C GLU A 37 -7.98 -2.56 -11.98
N TYR A 38 -8.28 -3.74 -11.40
CA TYR A 38 -8.60 -4.93 -12.18
C TYR A 38 -9.84 -4.72 -13.05
N LEU A 39 -10.87 -4.03 -12.55
CA LEU A 39 -12.11 -3.76 -13.27
C LEU A 39 -11.96 -2.57 -14.23
N ALA A 40 -11.24 -1.53 -13.82
CA ALA A 40 -10.91 -0.37 -14.65
C ALA A 40 -10.16 -0.77 -15.93
N GLY A 41 -9.19 -1.69 -15.82
CA GLY A 41 -8.48 -2.28 -16.96
C GLY A 41 -9.38 -3.03 -17.96
N GLN A 42 -10.64 -3.23 -17.62
CA GLN A 42 -11.67 -3.89 -18.43
C GLN A 42 -12.79 -2.94 -18.86
N GLY A 43 -12.61 -1.63 -18.65
CA GLY A 43 -13.59 -0.59 -18.97
C GLY A 43 -14.77 -0.55 -18.02
N GLN A 44 -14.54 -0.89 -16.75
CA GLN A 44 -15.56 -0.91 -15.70
C GLN A 44 -15.07 0.04 -14.58
N ASP A 45 -15.49 1.30 -14.67
CA ASP A 45 -15.14 2.40 -13.77
C ASP A 45 -16.44 3.14 -13.42
N ASP A 46 -17.12 2.65 -12.40
CA ASP A 46 -18.38 3.19 -11.90
C ASP A 46 -18.34 3.27 -10.37
N ASP A 47 -19.05 4.24 -9.78
CA ASP A 47 -19.07 4.42 -8.32
C ASP A 47 -19.56 3.15 -7.58
N ALA A 48 -20.46 2.39 -8.19
CA ALA A 48 -20.95 1.14 -7.63
C ALA A 48 -19.88 0.01 -7.62
N ILE A 49 -18.86 0.11 -8.47
CA ILE A 49 -17.72 -0.82 -8.45
C ILE A 49 -16.81 -0.49 -7.27
N GLN A 50 -16.56 0.80 -7.03
CA GLN A 50 -15.82 1.28 -5.86
C GLN A 50 -16.48 0.77 -4.58
N GLU A 51 -17.78 0.99 -4.41
CA GLU A 51 -18.54 0.49 -3.24
C GLU A 51 -18.47 -1.04 -3.10
N ALA A 52 -18.52 -1.79 -4.20
CA ALA A 52 -18.42 -3.24 -4.16
C ALA A 52 -17.03 -3.70 -3.71
N CYS A 53 -15.97 -3.06 -4.21
CA CYS A 53 -14.60 -3.35 -3.83
C CYS A 53 -14.35 -3.00 -2.35
N GLU A 54 -14.88 -1.88 -1.86
CA GLU A 54 -14.84 -1.51 -0.44
C GLU A 54 -15.53 -2.54 0.46
N ALA A 55 -16.70 -3.05 0.04
CA ALA A 55 -17.35 -4.14 0.74
C ALA A 55 -16.47 -5.41 0.79
N GLY A 56 -15.79 -5.73 -0.32
CA GLY A 56 -14.83 -6.83 -0.38
C GLY A 56 -13.65 -6.64 0.57
N ALA A 57 -13.08 -5.44 0.62
CA ALA A 57 -12.01 -5.03 1.52
C ALA A 57 -12.41 -5.09 3.00
N ALA A 58 -13.66 -4.77 3.31
CA ALA A 58 -14.25 -4.91 4.65
C ALA A 58 -14.53 -6.38 5.04
N GLY A 59 -14.28 -7.35 4.15
CA GLY A 59 -14.54 -8.78 4.37
C GLY A 59 -15.94 -9.23 3.98
N ASN A 60 -16.77 -8.35 3.40
CA ASN A 60 -18.11 -8.65 2.91
C ASN A 60 -18.09 -9.16 1.46
N GLY A 61 -17.44 -10.31 1.25
CA GLY A 61 -17.36 -10.97 -0.06
C GLY A 61 -18.70 -11.22 -0.77
N PRO A 62 -19.79 -11.65 -0.07
CA PRO A 62 -21.10 -11.84 -0.70
C PRO A 62 -21.70 -10.54 -1.25
N GLU A 63 -21.54 -9.43 -0.53
CA GLU A 63 -22.04 -8.12 -0.93
C GLU A 63 -21.28 -7.63 -2.16
N CYS A 64 -19.94 -7.68 -2.13
CA CYS A 64 -19.09 -7.39 -3.28
C CYS A 64 -19.54 -8.17 -4.53
N LEU A 65 -19.74 -9.48 -4.41
CA LEU A 65 -20.16 -10.33 -5.53
C LEU A 65 -21.52 -9.92 -6.08
N SER A 66 -22.50 -9.67 -5.21
CA SER A 66 -23.84 -9.28 -5.64
C SER A 66 -23.87 -7.92 -6.35
N THR A 67 -23.11 -6.94 -5.84
CA THR A 67 -23.05 -5.59 -6.42
C THR A 67 -22.40 -5.62 -7.79
N LEU A 68 -21.25 -6.30 -7.94
CA LEU A 68 -20.57 -6.40 -9.24
C LEU A 68 -21.44 -7.15 -10.28
N VAL A 69 -22.11 -8.24 -9.89
CA VAL A 69 -23.01 -8.96 -10.80
C VAL A 69 -24.20 -8.08 -11.21
N ALA A 70 -24.71 -7.24 -10.31
CA ALA A 70 -25.76 -6.26 -10.63
C ALA A 70 -25.30 -5.20 -11.64
N GLN A 71 -23.99 -4.88 -11.68
CA GLN A 71 -23.37 -4.04 -12.71
C GLN A 71 -23.17 -4.76 -14.06
N GLY A 72 -23.61 -6.01 -14.19
CA GLY A 72 -23.43 -6.79 -15.41
C GLY A 72 -22.07 -7.46 -15.55
N ILE A 73 -21.24 -7.43 -14.49
CA ILE A 73 -19.96 -8.12 -14.45
C ILE A 73 -20.21 -9.63 -14.32
N ALA A 74 -19.53 -10.41 -15.17
CA ALA A 74 -19.65 -11.86 -15.14
C ALA A 74 -19.29 -12.42 -13.73
N PRO A 75 -20.03 -13.42 -13.20
CA PRO A 75 -19.83 -13.92 -11.84
C PRO A 75 -18.41 -14.38 -11.53
N SER A 76 -17.73 -15.00 -12.51
CA SER A 76 -16.32 -15.43 -12.37
C SER A 76 -15.37 -14.25 -12.21
N ARG A 77 -15.63 -13.15 -12.93
CA ARG A 77 -14.85 -11.91 -12.87
C ARG A 77 -15.12 -11.15 -11.59
N ALA A 78 -16.40 -11.08 -11.17
CA ALA A 78 -16.79 -10.50 -9.90
C ALA A 78 -16.12 -11.23 -8.72
N ALA A 79 -16.13 -12.57 -8.72
CA ALA A 79 -15.45 -13.36 -7.69
C ALA A 79 -13.94 -13.08 -7.63
N GLN A 80 -13.29 -12.92 -8.79
CA GLN A 80 -11.87 -12.58 -8.87
C GLN A 80 -11.60 -11.18 -8.32
N ALA A 81 -12.41 -10.18 -8.68
CA ALA A 81 -12.28 -8.81 -8.17
C ALA A 81 -12.47 -8.76 -6.65
N CYS A 82 -13.51 -9.41 -6.11
CA CYS A 82 -13.74 -9.48 -4.66
C CYS A 82 -12.62 -10.21 -3.91
N ALA A 83 -12.00 -11.22 -4.52
CA ALA A 83 -10.84 -11.90 -3.95
C ALA A 83 -9.59 -11.01 -3.93
N LEU A 84 -9.47 -10.05 -4.85
CA LEU A 84 -8.41 -9.04 -4.83
C LEU A 84 -8.65 -8.01 -3.71
N ALA A 85 -9.88 -7.51 -3.57
CA ALA A 85 -10.24 -6.59 -2.50
C ALA A 85 -10.01 -7.17 -1.09
N GLY A 86 -10.30 -8.46 -0.89
CA GLY A 86 -10.15 -9.12 0.41
C GLY A 86 -8.70 -9.49 0.77
N ARG A 87 -7.70 -9.15 -0.04
CA ARG A 87 -6.29 -9.47 0.24
C ARG A 87 -5.68 -8.43 1.18
N PRO A 88 -4.92 -8.86 2.21
CA PRO A 88 -4.10 -7.92 2.95
C PRO A 88 -3.03 -7.40 1.99
N SER A 89 -3.01 -6.09 1.80
CA SER A 89 -2.04 -5.46 0.91
C SER A 89 -0.64 -5.62 1.45
N ASP A 90 0.33 -5.80 0.56
CA ASP A 90 1.73 -6.02 0.92
C ASP A 90 2.35 -4.83 1.69
N ASP A 91 1.72 -3.65 1.64
CA ASP A 91 2.09 -2.48 2.45
C ASP A 91 1.56 -2.52 3.89
N ALA A 92 0.56 -3.35 4.18
CA ALA A 92 0.06 -3.63 5.53
C ALA A 92 0.88 -4.71 6.27
N ALA A 93 1.68 -5.50 5.54
CA ALA A 93 2.61 -6.44 6.16
C ALA A 93 3.74 -5.66 6.86
N PRO A 94 3.90 -5.76 8.20
CA PRO A 94 5.04 -5.14 8.85
C PRO A 94 6.31 -5.74 8.23
N ARG A 95 7.14 -4.88 7.62
CA ARG A 95 8.46 -5.15 7.02
C ARG A 95 9.44 -5.71 8.07
N SER A 96 9.12 -6.88 8.60
CA SER A 96 9.92 -7.67 9.53
C SER A 96 11.17 -8.27 8.86
N LEU A 97 11.28 -8.12 7.53
CA LEU A 97 12.46 -8.48 6.74
C LEU A 97 13.61 -7.45 6.80
N ASP A 98 13.40 -6.25 7.36
CA ASP A 98 14.50 -5.29 7.59
C ASP A 98 15.39 -5.70 8.78
N ARG A 99 14.86 -6.53 9.71
CA ARG A 99 15.57 -6.94 10.94
C ARG A 99 16.60 -8.07 10.74
N LEU A 100 16.77 -8.57 9.51
CA LEU A 100 17.75 -9.62 9.16
C LEU A 100 18.93 -9.09 8.33
N GLN A 101 18.98 -7.79 8.01
CA GLN A 101 20.02 -7.21 7.14
C GLN A 101 20.81 -6.03 7.74
N GLY A 102 20.92 -5.92 9.07
CA GLY A 102 21.78 -4.91 9.71
C GLY A 102 22.29 -5.31 11.08
#